data_AF-A0A1V6HC45-F1
#
_entry.id   AF-A0A1V6HC45-F1
#
_cell.length_a   1.000
_cell.length_b   1.000
_cell.length_c   1.000
_cell.angle_alpha   90.00
_cell.angle_beta   90.00
_cell.angle_gamma   90.00
#
_symmetry.space_group_name_H-M   'P 1'
#
loop_
_entity.id
_entity.type
_entity.pdbx_description
1 polymer ?
#
loop_
_entity_poly.entity_id
_entity_poly.type
_entity_poly.pdbx_seq_one_letter_code
_entity_poly.pdbx_strand_id
1 'polypeptide(L)'
;MKSKKNKFNIGQDEIMALSFGALNLADYLTTKRILNTGGEELNPVVDFLIKKKCFGIFKIVSTAAGMVLISIEEKPKAMSKALLGLYGLVVANNVKEILKYKTVQ
;
A
#
# COMPACT_ATOMS: atom_id res chain seq x y z
N MET A 1 27.64 26.64 -16.46
CA MET A 1 27.16 26.15 -15.15
C MET A 1 27.06 24.63 -15.17
N LYS A 2 27.91 23.90 -14.44
CA LYS A 2 27.75 22.44 -14.26
C LYS A 2 26.60 22.22 -13.27
N SER A 3 25.49 21.67 -13.75
CA SER A 3 24.35 21.27 -12.92
C SER A 3 24.84 20.25 -11.89
N LYS A 4 24.87 20.65 -10.61
CA LYS A 4 25.11 19.75 -9.48
C LYS A 4 23.94 18.77 -9.43
N LYS A 5 24.11 17.57 -10.01
CA LYS A 5 23.21 16.44 -9.74
C LYS A 5 23.33 16.13 -8.25
N ASN A 6 22.37 16.60 -7.46
CA ASN A 6 22.21 16.16 -6.07
C ASN A 6 21.97 14.65 -6.11
N LYS A 7 22.98 13.85 -5.74
CA LYS A 7 22.77 12.43 -5.44
C LYS A 7 21.92 12.38 -4.18
N PHE A 8 20.63 12.12 -4.33
CA PHE A 8 19.76 11.76 -3.21
C PHE A 8 20.27 10.45 -2.63
N ASN A 9 20.99 10.52 -1.52
CA ASN A 9 21.34 9.35 -0.72
C ASN A 9 20.12 8.99 0.12
N ILE A 10 19.20 8.23 -0.46
CA ILE A 10 18.02 7.72 0.24
C ILE A 10 18.46 6.59 1.18
N GLY A 11 18.18 6.72 2.47
CA GLY A 11 18.47 5.72 3.49
C GLY A 11 17.58 4.48 3.38
N GLN A 12 17.99 3.36 3.96
CA GLN A 12 17.19 2.12 3.96
C GLN A 12 15.80 2.32 4.57
N ASP A 13 15.71 3.15 5.61
CA ASP A 13 14.47 3.44 6.33
C ASP A 13 13.49 4.23 5.46
N GLU A 14 14.01 5.20 4.71
CA GLU A 14 13.25 5.99 3.74
C GLU A 14 12.75 5.10 2.59
N ILE A 15 13.58 4.17 2.10
CA ILE A 15 13.16 3.19 1.09
C ILE A 15 12.02 2.33 1.63
N MET A 16 12.10 1.84 2.87
CA MET A 16 11.04 1.02 3.48
C MET A 16 9.75 1.83 3.66
N ALA A 17 9.84 3.06 4.16
CA ALA A 17 8.68 3.93 4.34
C ALA A 17 8.01 4.27 2.99
N LEU A 18 8.80 4.64 1.97
CA LEU A 18 8.29 4.90 0.62
C LEU A 18 7.68 3.65 0.00
N SER A 19 8.29 2.47 0.19
CA SER A 19 7.74 1.19 -0.29
C SER A 19 6.41 0.88 0.38
N PHE A 20 6.29 1.11 1.69
CA PHE A 20 5.06 0.92 2.44
C PHE A 20 3.95 1.86 1.94
N GLY A 21 4.30 3.12 1.68
CA GLY A 21 3.41 4.11 1.07
C GLY A 21 2.92 3.68 -0.31
N ALA A 22 3.85 3.26 -1.19
CA ALA A 22 3.53 2.79 -2.53
C ALA A 22 2.62 1.55 -2.51
N LEU A 23 2.89 0.58 -1.62
CA LEU A 23 2.05 -0.61 -1.46
C LEU A 23 0.64 -0.26 -0.96
N ASN A 24 0.49 0.66 -0.02
CA ASN A 24 -0.83 1.10 0.44
C ASN A 24 -1.61 1.83 -0.66
N LEU A 25 -0.93 2.62 -1.49
CA LEU A 25 -1.54 3.27 -2.64
C LEU A 25 -1.99 2.24 -3.68
N ALA A 26 -1.13 1.26 -3.98
CA ALA A 26 -1.45 0.17 -4.90
C ALA A 26 -2.65 -0.64 -4.41
N ASP A 27 -2.70 -0.97 -3.12
CA ASP A 27 -3.85 -1.64 -2.50
C ASP A 27 -5.13 -0.82 -2.67
N TYR A 28 -5.12 0.47 -2.30
CA TYR A 28 -6.27 1.36 -2.48
C TYR A 28 -6.77 1.41 -3.93
N LEU A 29 -5.86 1.58 -4.90
CA LEU A 29 -6.20 1.66 -6.32
C LEU A 29 -6.75 0.33 -6.85
N THR A 30 -6.15 -0.79 -6.44
CA THR A 30 -6.58 -2.12 -6.89
C THR A 30 -7.92 -2.51 -6.29
N THR A 31 -8.16 -2.30 -5.00
CA THR A 31 -9.48 -2.47 -4.36
C THR A 31 -10.53 -1.62 -5.07
N LYS A 32 -10.27 -0.33 -5.29
CA LYS A 32 -11.21 0.56 -6.00
C LYS A 32 -11.52 0.06 -7.42
N ARG A 33 -10.52 -0.50 -8.11
CA ARG A 33 -10.70 -1.08 -9.45
C ARG A 33 -11.58 -2.33 -9.41
N ILE A 34 -11.32 -3.26 -8.48
CA ILE A 34 -12.10 -4.49 -8.31
C ILE A 34 -13.58 -4.16 -8.08
N LEU A 35 -13.87 -3.23 -7.17
CA LEU A 35 -15.22 -2.78 -6.87
C LEU A 35 -15.90 -2.13 -8.09
N ASN A 36 -15.17 -1.30 -8.85
CA ASN A 36 -15.69 -0.67 -10.06
C ASN A 36 -15.98 -1.68 -11.18
N THR A 37 -15.33 -2.86 -11.16
CA THR A 37 -15.58 -3.94 -12.12
C THR A 37 -16.65 -4.94 -11.65
N GLY A 38 -17.35 -4.66 -10.54
CA GLY A 38 -18.40 -5.52 -9.99
C GLY A 38 -17.87 -6.66 -9.11
N GLY A 39 -16.59 -6.65 -8.73
CA GLY A 39 -16.04 -7.54 -7.73
C GLY A 39 -16.44 -7.13 -6.31
N GLU A 40 -16.37 -8.07 -5.37
CA GLU A 40 -16.75 -7.87 -3.98
C GLU A 40 -15.51 -7.78 -3.07
N GLU A 41 -15.57 -6.93 -2.05
CA GLU A 41 -14.54 -6.91 -0.99
C GLU A 41 -14.89 -7.95 0.07
N LEU A 42 -14.08 -9.00 0.18
CA LEU A 42 -14.31 -10.10 1.11
C LEU A 42 -13.83 -9.79 2.54
N ASN A 43 -13.01 -8.75 2.72
CA ASN A 43 -12.60 -8.32 4.05
C ASN A 43 -13.72 -7.49 4.70
N PRO A 44 -14.38 -7.98 5.77
CA PRO A 44 -15.54 -7.31 6.36
C PRO A 44 -15.21 -5.91 6.92
N VAL A 45 -13.96 -5.69 7.36
CA VAL A 45 -13.53 -4.39 7.86
C VAL A 45 -13.38 -3.39 6.72
N VAL A 46 -12.76 -3.82 5.60
CA VAL A 46 -12.55 -2.96 4.43
C VAL A 46 -13.90 -2.67 3.77
N ASP A 47 -14.76 -3.68 3.63
CA ASP A 47 -16.13 -3.51 3.13
C ASP A 47 -16.94 -2.52 3.98
N PHE A 48 -16.85 -2.62 5.31
CA PHE A 48 -17.47 -1.64 6.22
C PHE A 48 -16.94 -0.21 5.95
N LEU A 49 -15.63 -0.04 5.80
CA LEU A 49 -15.01 1.27 5.51
C LEU A 49 -15.42 1.82 4.14
N ILE A 50 -15.56 0.95 3.12
CA ILE A 50 -16.06 1.31 1.79
C ILE A 50 -17.51 1.76 1.88
N LYS A 51 -18.38 0.99 2.56
CA LYS A 51 -19.80 1.32 2.76
C LYS A 51 -19.98 2.66 3.49
N LYS A 52 -19.07 2.99 4.41
CA LYS A 52 -19.04 4.29 5.11
C LYS A 52 -18.33 5.41 4.34
N LYS A 53 -17.80 5.15 3.13
CA LYS A 53 -16.98 6.07 2.33
C LYS A 53 -15.73 6.58 3.07
N CYS A 54 -15.27 5.85 4.08
CA CYS A 54 -14.12 6.19 4.90
C CYS A 54 -12.83 5.50 4.44
N PHE A 55 -12.90 4.55 3.52
CA PHE A 55 -11.74 3.74 3.10
C PHE A 55 -10.53 4.59 2.66
N GLY A 56 -10.75 5.62 1.84
CA GLY A 56 -9.66 6.51 1.40
C GLY A 56 -9.01 7.28 2.55
N ILE A 57 -9.81 7.83 3.47
CA ILE A 57 -9.32 8.55 4.64
C ILE A 57 -8.54 7.60 5.55
N PHE A 58 -9.11 6.41 5.82
CA PHE A 58 -8.45 5.38 6.61
C PHE A 58 -7.09 5.01 6.01
N LYS A 59 -7.01 4.81 4.70
CA LYS A 59 -5.74 4.51 4.03
C LYS A 59 -4.73 5.62 4.15
N ILE A 60 -5.12 6.89 4.01
CA ILE A 60 -4.20 8.02 4.18
C ILE A 60 -3.63 8.03 5.61
N VAL A 61 -4.50 7.93 6.61
CA VAL A 61 -4.11 7.98 8.03
C VAL A 61 -3.24 6.77 8.40
N SER A 62 -3.64 5.56 8.02
CA SER A 62 -2.88 4.34 8.32
C SER A 62 -1.54 4.31 7.60
N THR A 63 -1.48 4.83 6.37
CA THR A 63 -0.24 4.92 5.60
C THR A 63 0.73 5.89 6.26
N ALA A 64 0.28 7.10 6.59
CA ALA A 64 1.11 8.09 7.28
C ALA A 64 1.62 7.55 8.63
N ALA A 65 0.73 6.95 9.43
CA ALA A 65 1.09 6.34 10.70
C ALA A 65 2.13 5.22 10.51
N GLY A 66 1.94 4.32 9.55
CA GLY A 66 2.89 3.26 9.26
C GLY A 66 4.25 3.78 8.77
N MET A 67 4.29 4.82 7.94
CA MET A 67 5.55 5.46 7.52
C MET A 67 6.32 6.09 8.69
N VAL A 68 5.60 6.71 9.63
CA VAL A 68 6.20 7.23 10.87
C VAL A 68 6.71 6.09 11.74
N LEU A 69 5.91 5.03 11.94
CA LEU A 69 6.31 3.85 12.71
C LEU A 69 7.55 3.17 12.14
N ILE A 70 7.65 3.03 10.81
CA ILE A 70 8.85 2.52 10.14
C ILE A 70 10.07 3.39 10.45
N SER A 71 9.89 4.71 10.47
CA SER A 71 10.98 5.65 10.74
C SER A 71 11.51 5.58 12.16
N ILE A 72 10.63 5.32 13.15
CA ILE A 72 10.99 5.27 14.58
C ILE A 72 11.27 3.85 15.09
N GLU A 73 10.97 2.80 14.33
CA GLU A 73 11.27 1.42 14.74
C GLU A 73 12.78 1.22 14.90
N GLU A 74 13.18 0.75 16.09
CA GLU A 74 14.57 0.42 16.40
C GLU A 74 15.05 -0.82 15.63
N LYS A 75 16.36 -0.97 15.49
CA LYS A 75 16.94 -2.16 14.85
C LYS A 75 16.90 -3.35 15.82
N PRO A 76 16.55 -4.56 15.36
CA PRO A 76 16.21 -4.91 13.98
C PRO A 76 14.74 -4.57 13.63
N LYS A 77 14.53 -4.00 12.43
CA LYS A 77 13.19 -3.57 11.92
C LYS A 77 12.29 -4.73 11.47
N ALA A 78 12.10 -5.71 12.34
CA ALA A 78 11.38 -6.94 12.04
C ALA A 78 9.89 -6.67 11.70
N MET A 79 9.25 -5.73 12.41
CA MET A 79 7.84 -5.41 12.21
C MET A 79 7.63 -4.71 10.86
N SER A 80 8.46 -3.71 10.52
CA SER A 80 8.43 -3.06 9.20
C SER A 80 8.55 -4.06 8.06
N LYS A 81 9.49 -5.00 8.16
CA LYS A 81 9.70 -6.03 7.13
C LYS A 81 8.50 -6.97 7.00
N ALA A 82 7.95 -7.42 8.11
CA ALA A 82 6.76 -8.27 8.12
C ALA A 82 5.55 -7.55 7.50
N LEU A 83 5.32 -6.28 7.86
CA LEU A 83 4.25 -5.46 7.31
C LEU A 83 4.40 -5.25 5.80
N LEU A 84 5.62 -4.94 5.33
CA LEU A 84 5.91 -4.80 3.90
C LEU A 84 5.64 -6.11 3.15
N GLY A 85 6.07 -7.25 3.70
CA GLY A 85 5.81 -8.56 3.10
C GLY A 85 4.32 -8.88 3.01
N LEU A 86 3.58 -8.64 4.09
CA LEU A 86 2.13 -8.87 4.13
C LEU A 86 1.38 -7.97 3.14
N TYR A 87 1.71 -6.67 3.09
CA TYR A 87 1.13 -5.76 2.11
C TYR A 87 1.49 -6.13 0.67
N GLY A 88 2.70 -6.62 0.44
CA GLY A 88 3.10 -7.15 -0.87
C GLY A 88 2.20 -8.30 -1.32
N LEU A 89 1.86 -9.23 -0.41
CA LEU A 89 0.95 -10.34 -0.71
C LEU A 89 -0.47 -9.86 -1.01
N VAL A 90 -0.99 -8.90 -0.26
CA VAL A 90 -2.32 -8.31 -0.50
C VAL A 90 -2.39 -7.68 -1.89
N VAL A 91 -1.42 -6.82 -2.24
CA VAL A 91 -1.38 -6.18 -3.57
C VAL A 91 -1.24 -7.23 -4.68
N ALA A 92 -0.41 -8.25 -4.50
CA ALA A 92 -0.26 -9.33 -5.46
C ALA A 92 -1.58 -10.09 -5.68
N ASN A 93 -2.33 -10.36 -4.60
CA ASN A 93 -3.64 -10.98 -4.69
C ASN A 93 -4.63 -10.10 -5.47
N ASN A 94 -4.72 -8.81 -5.14
CA ASN A 94 -5.63 -7.89 -5.84
C ASN A 94 -5.27 -7.76 -7.33
N VAL A 95 -3.98 -7.71 -7.68
CA VAL A 95 -3.54 -7.68 -9.09
C VAL A 95 -3.93 -8.97 -9.82
N LYS A 96 -3.74 -10.14 -9.20
CA LYS A 96 -4.16 -11.43 -9.76
C LYS A 96 -5.65 -11.45 -10.04
N GLU A 97 -6.45 -10.91 -9.12
CA GLU A 97 -7.90 -10.80 -9.27
C GLU A 97 -8.29 -9.89 -10.44
N ILE A 98 -7.69 -8.70 -10.54
CA ILE A 98 -7.89 -7.78 -11.67
C ILE A 98 -7.57 -8.46 -13.01
N LEU A 99 -6.46 -9.21 -13.10
CA LEU A 99 -6.09 -9.92 -14.32
C LEU A 99 -7.10 -11.02 -14.67
N LYS A 100 -7.62 -11.74 -13.67
CA LYS A 100 -8.66 -12.76 -13.87
C LYS A 100 -9.92 -12.14 -14.49
N TYR A 101 -10.40 -11.01 -13.98
CA TYR A 101 -11.58 -10.33 -14.53
C TYR A 101 -11.33 -9.66 -15.88
N LYS A 102 -10.09 -9.26 -16.20
CA LYS A 102 -9.72 -8.71 -17.51
C LYS A 102 -9.67 -9.75 -18.63
N THR A 103 -9.49 -11.04 -18.31
CA THR A 103 -9.31 -12.12 -19.31
C THR A 103 -10.62 -12.86 -19.61
N VAL A 104 -11.71 -12.56 -18.89
CA VAL A 104 -13.02 -13.24 -19.00
C VAL A 104 -14.10 -12.33 -19.64
N GLN A 105 -13.77 -11.07 -19.92
CA GLN A 105 -14.57 -10.16 -20.78
C GLN A 105 -14.02 -10.16 -22.20
#